data_AF-A0A2V2UIJ6-F1
#
_entry.id   AF-A0A2V2UIJ6-F1
#
_cell.length_a   1.000
_cell.length_b   1.000
_cell.length_c   1.000
_cell.angle_alpha   90.00
_cell.angle_beta   90.00
_cell.angle_gamma   90.00
#
_symmetry.space_group_name_H-M   'P 1'
#
loop_
_entity.id
_entity.type
_entity.pdbx_description
1 polymer ?
#
loop_
_entity_poly.entity_id
_entity_poly.type
_entity_poly.pdbx_seq_one_letter_code
_entity_poly.pdbx_strand_id
1 'polypeptide(L)'
;MPGKWKRVQGDDNTESQASAVPQGDCQTRARLSSDDETDQPAATCRGVEETQRPQWTMRSTVKDIVLEGKERITKMWLSDFLRNYFDGRGLGECYINVMMKEFLSSPNKFIKDEVLLDTIKASSSHQELKKECEEYYVLLEPLYKLSDEHIFTLSHWRDFKKKDTVTPLARAKINKAYSQILREERWEAEEEASRERKQLGIEVSTWIKDAVRRGRVRVNKVKLNYFLTMELDGRGALDANRDVLLEEFF
;
A
#
# COMPACT_ATOMS: atom_id res chain seq x y z
N MET A 1 45.66 15.30 -57.82
CA MET A 1 45.30 14.39 -58.94
C MET A 1 46.28 14.61 -60.07
N PRO A 2 46.68 13.60 -60.88
CA PRO A 2 46.58 12.13 -60.74
C PRO A 2 48.00 11.51 -60.50
N GLY A 3 48.31 10.20 -60.55
CA GLY A 3 47.57 8.94 -60.74
C GLY A 3 48.48 7.74 -60.31
N LYS A 4 47.93 6.58 -59.90
CA LYS A 4 47.85 5.29 -60.66
C LYS A 4 49.19 4.66 -61.09
N TRP A 5 49.45 3.34 -61.07
CA TRP A 5 48.81 2.10 -60.55
C TRP A 5 49.70 0.88 -60.94
N LYS A 6 49.75 -0.20 -60.13
CA LYS A 6 49.82 -1.66 -60.45
C LYS A 6 50.30 -2.43 -59.19
N ARG A 7 49.69 -3.50 -58.65
CA ARG A 7 48.93 -4.70 -59.13
C ARG A 7 49.82 -5.93 -59.34
N VAL A 8 49.54 -7.01 -58.58
CA VAL A 8 49.45 -8.45 -58.93
C VAL A 8 49.05 -9.20 -57.62
N GLN A 9 47.89 -9.89 -57.50
CA GLN A 9 47.43 -11.21 -58.02
C GLN A 9 47.90 -12.41 -57.15
N GLY A 10 47.16 -13.51 -56.91
CA GLY A 10 45.79 -13.94 -57.33
C GLY A 10 44.85 -14.26 -56.14
N ASP A 11 43.56 -14.62 -56.29
CA ASP A 11 42.91 -15.70 -57.09
C ASP A 11 43.09 -17.09 -56.40
N ASP A 12 42.12 -17.99 -56.19
CA ASP A 12 40.67 -18.15 -56.52
C ASP A 12 39.88 -18.58 -55.23
N ASN A 13 38.54 -18.62 -55.06
CA ASN A 13 37.31 -18.70 -55.90
C ASN A 13 36.74 -20.13 -56.18
N THR A 14 35.44 -20.24 -56.55
CA THR A 14 34.57 -21.43 -56.88
C THR A 14 33.53 -21.75 -55.76
N GLU A 15 32.28 -21.24 -55.80
CA GLU A 15 31.03 -21.74 -56.47
C GLU A 15 30.34 -22.96 -55.76
N SER A 16 29.03 -22.99 -55.39
CA SER A 16 27.72 -22.99 -56.14
C SER A 16 27.34 -24.39 -56.69
N GLN A 17 26.09 -24.95 -56.68
CA GLN A 17 24.68 -24.52 -56.49
C GLN A 17 23.84 -25.63 -55.72
N ALA A 18 22.79 -25.35 -54.91
CA ALA A 18 21.32 -25.20 -55.16
C ALA A 18 20.42 -26.46 -55.38
N SER A 19 19.14 -26.37 -54.95
CA SER A 19 18.00 -27.32 -55.15
C SER A 19 18.02 -28.68 -54.39
N ALA A 20 16.91 -29.35 -54.01
CA ALA A 20 15.48 -29.16 -54.31
C ALA A 20 14.53 -29.72 -53.20
N VAL A 21 13.23 -29.41 -53.32
CA VAL A 21 12.04 -29.96 -52.60
C VAL A 21 11.20 -30.71 -53.67
N PRO A 22 10.57 -31.91 -53.48
CA PRO A 22 9.26 -31.96 -52.80
C PRO A 22 8.72 -33.31 -52.21
N GLN A 23 7.56 -33.17 -51.54
CA GLN A 23 6.36 -34.04 -51.50
C GLN A 23 6.26 -35.34 -50.66
N GLY A 24 5.18 -35.37 -49.84
CA GLY A 24 4.29 -36.53 -49.64
C GLY A 24 4.35 -37.24 -48.27
N ASP A 25 3.24 -37.72 -47.69
CA ASP A 25 1.82 -37.40 -47.93
C ASP A 25 0.91 -37.90 -46.76
N CYS A 26 -0.31 -37.37 -46.69
CA CYS A 26 -1.55 -37.95 -46.13
C CYS A 26 -1.66 -38.55 -44.69
N GLN A 27 -2.51 -37.86 -43.89
CA GLN A 27 -3.65 -38.40 -43.10
C GLN A 27 -3.44 -39.43 -41.96
N THR A 28 -3.98 -39.11 -40.78
CA THR A 28 -5.19 -39.80 -40.25
C THR A 28 -5.90 -38.99 -39.16
N ARG A 29 -7.23 -39.13 -39.15
CA ARG A 29 -8.24 -38.45 -38.33
C ARG A 29 -8.33 -38.99 -36.89
N ALA A 30 -8.43 -38.09 -35.91
CA ALA A 30 -9.24 -38.30 -34.71
C ALA A 30 -9.94 -36.99 -34.32
N ARG A 31 -11.28 -36.96 -34.43
CA ARG A 31 -12.12 -35.93 -33.80
C ARG A 31 -12.43 -36.39 -32.38
N LEU A 32 -12.35 -35.49 -31.41
CA LEU A 32 -13.19 -35.56 -30.21
C LEU A 32 -13.80 -34.18 -29.99
N SER A 33 -15.12 -34.12 -30.16
CA SER A 33 -15.94 -33.02 -29.66
C SER A 33 -16.08 -33.22 -28.16
N SER A 34 -15.95 -32.16 -27.39
CA SER A 34 -16.47 -32.09 -26.03
C SER A 34 -17.12 -30.72 -25.87
N ASP A 35 -18.36 -30.62 -26.33
CA ASP A 35 -19.30 -29.69 -25.76
C ASP A 35 -19.55 -30.19 -24.34
N ASP A 36 -19.09 -29.44 -23.34
CA ASP A 36 -19.56 -29.60 -21.97
C ASP A 36 -19.67 -28.19 -21.37
N GLU A 37 -20.91 -27.70 -21.30
CA GLU A 37 -21.26 -26.45 -20.63
C GLU A 37 -20.93 -26.60 -19.14
N THR A 38 -19.74 -26.14 -18.76
CA THR A 38 -19.43 -25.85 -17.36
C THR A 38 -19.41 -24.35 -17.18
N ASP A 39 -20.52 -23.80 -16.71
CA ASP A 39 -20.61 -22.44 -16.20
C ASP A 39 -19.54 -22.24 -15.11
N GLN A 40 -18.39 -21.71 -15.49
CA GLN A 40 -17.42 -21.20 -14.54
C GLN A 40 -18.05 -19.95 -13.90
N PRO A 41 -18.39 -19.96 -12.61
CA PRO A 41 -18.76 -18.71 -11.96
C PRO A 41 -17.54 -17.81 -12.03
N ALA A 42 -17.65 -16.71 -12.78
CA ALA A 42 -16.59 -15.74 -12.92
C ALA A 42 -16.08 -15.40 -11.53
N ALA A 43 -14.83 -15.78 -11.24
CA ALA A 43 -14.21 -15.54 -9.95
C ALA A 43 -14.01 -14.05 -9.79
N THR A 44 -15.06 -13.38 -9.29
CA THR A 44 -15.11 -11.97 -8.92
C THR A 44 -13.80 -11.63 -8.26
N CYS A 45 -13.13 -10.60 -8.78
CA CYS A 45 -11.79 -10.22 -8.36
C CYS A 45 -11.77 -9.91 -6.86
N ARG A 46 -11.56 -10.94 -6.04
CA ARG A 46 -11.11 -10.83 -4.67
C ARG A 46 -9.63 -10.49 -4.74
N GLY A 47 -9.37 -9.30 -5.29
CA GLY A 47 -8.10 -8.64 -5.19
C GLY A 47 -7.70 -8.68 -3.73
N VAL A 48 -6.44 -9.01 -3.51
CA VAL A 48 -5.85 -9.04 -2.18
C VAL A 48 -5.78 -7.59 -1.70
N GLU A 49 -6.90 -7.10 -1.17
CA GLU A 49 -6.93 -6.02 -0.23
C GLU A 49 -6.34 -6.61 1.06
N GLU A 50 -5.00 -6.71 1.07
CA GLU A 50 -4.20 -6.73 2.28
C GLU A 50 -4.79 -5.63 3.16
N THR A 51 -5.56 -6.05 4.16
CA THR A 51 -6.30 -5.15 5.05
C THR A 51 -5.27 -4.23 5.67
N GLN A 52 -5.20 -2.99 5.17
CA GLN A 52 -4.11 -2.07 5.47
C GLN A 52 -4.26 -1.63 6.92
N ARG A 53 -3.68 -2.44 7.82
CA ARG A 53 -3.59 -2.15 9.24
C ARG A 53 -3.21 -0.69 9.40
N PRO A 54 -3.84 0.05 10.33
CA PRO A 54 -3.42 1.40 10.63
C PRO A 54 -1.91 1.41 10.90
N GLN A 55 -1.13 2.08 10.05
CA GLN A 55 0.28 2.38 10.37
C GLN A 55 0.39 3.15 11.69
N TRP A 56 -0.67 3.87 12.04
CA TRP A 56 -0.77 4.75 13.19
C TRP A 56 -1.92 4.33 14.09
N THR A 57 -1.67 4.30 15.40
CA THR A 57 -2.67 4.04 16.45
C THR A 57 -2.79 5.27 17.34
N MET A 58 -3.79 5.32 18.23
CA MET A 58 -3.90 6.40 19.22
C MET A 58 -2.66 6.50 20.15
N ARG A 59 -1.89 5.41 20.29
CA ARG A 59 -0.62 5.37 21.03
C ARG A 59 0.61 5.82 20.20
N SER A 60 0.50 5.91 18.88
CA SER A 60 1.61 6.34 18.02
C SER A 60 2.04 7.77 18.34
N THR A 61 3.34 8.04 18.25
CA THR A 61 3.87 9.34 18.64
C THR A 61 3.63 10.38 17.55
N VAL A 62 3.35 11.61 17.98
CA VAL A 62 3.19 12.76 17.08
C VAL A 62 4.50 13.03 16.31
N LYS A 63 5.64 12.76 16.94
CA LYS A 63 6.97 12.86 16.32
C LYS A 63 7.11 11.92 15.13
N ASP A 64 6.77 10.65 15.28
CA ASP A 64 6.95 9.64 14.22
C ASP A 64 6.04 9.95 13.01
N ILE A 65 4.81 10.41 13.27
CA ILE A 65 3.85 10.81 12.23
C ILE A 65 4.33 12.07 11.48
N VAL A 66 4.79 13.10 12.21
CA VAL A 66 5.27 14.34 11.59
C VAL A 66 6.56 14.11 10.80
N LEU A 67 7.46 13.28 11.32
CA LEU A 67 8.74 12.94 10.69
C LEU A 67 8.67 11.71 9.78
N GLU A 68 7.48 11.17 9.52
CA GLU A 68 7.24 10.09 8.57
C GLU A 68 7.91 10.38 7.22
N GLY A 69 8.72 9.43 6.75
CA GLY A 69 9.53 9.54 5.52
C GLY A 69 10.87 10.26 5.67
N LYS A 70 11.15 10.95 6.79
CA LYS A 70 12.40 11.73 7.02
C LYS A 70 13.53 10.90 7.65
N GLU A 71 13.45 9.58 7.54
CA GLU A 71 14.46 8.68 8.09
C GLU A 71 15.82 8.83 7.42
N ARG A 72 15.82 9.18 6.12
CA ARG A 72 17.03 9.32 5.31
C ARG A 72 17.99 10.35 5.91
N ILE A 73 17.48 11.50 6.36
CA ILE A 73 18.27 12.55 7.02
C ILE A 73 18.85 12.09 8.36
N THR A 74 18.08 11.30 9.12
CA THR A 74 18.43 10.92 10.50
C THR A 74 19.26 9.64 10.59
N LYS A 75 19.27 8.81 9.55
CA LYS A 75 19.97 7.51 9.50
C LYS A 75 21.07 7.40 8.42
N MET A 76 21.14 8.31 7.43
CA MET A 76 22.20 8.25 6.40
C MET A 76 23.54 8.76 6.93
N TRP A 77 24.59 7.95 6.70
CA TRP A 77 25.98 8.29 6.98
C TRP A 77 26.59 8.99 5.76
N LEU A 78 27.53 9.91 5.99
CA LEU A 78 28.25 10.63 4.93
C LEU A 78 29.05 9.64 4.06
N SER A 79 29.65 8.62 4.67
CA SER A 79 30.37 7.54 3.98
C SER A 79 29.49 6.78 2.98
N ASP A 80 28.24 6.48 3.34
CA ASP A 80 27.27 5.85 2.44
C ASP A 80 26.87 6.78 1.29
N PHE A 81 26.65 8.06 1.57
CA PHE A 81 26.35 9.07 0.54
C PHE A 81 27.50 9.20 -0.47
N LEU A 82 28.74 9.36 -0.01
CA LEU A 82 29.92 9.49 -0.88
C LEU A 82 30.19 8.21 -1.69
N ARG A 83 30.00 7.03 -1.08
CA ARG A 83 30.12 5.75 -1.79
C ARG A 83 29.08 5.59 -2.90
N ASN A 84 27.83 5.97 -2.64
CA ASN A 84 26.72 5.76 -3.57
C ASN A 84 26.64 6.80 -4.70
N TYR A 85 27.15 8.02 -4.50
CA TYR A 85 27.00 9.14 -5.45
C TYR A 85 28.32 9.69 -6.02
N PHE A 86 29.48 9.37 -5.43
CA PHE A 86 30.78 9.94 -5.79
C PHE A 86 31.90 8.90 -5.94
N ASP A 87 31.56 7.63 -6.16
CA ASP A 87 32.50 6.49 -6.23
C ASP A 87 33.37 6.32 -4.97
N GLY A 88 32.94 6.87 -3.84
CA GLY A 88 33.73 6.96 -2.62
C GLY A 88 34.88 7.99 -2.67
N ARG A 89 34.93 8.87 -3.69
CA ARG A 89 35.86 10.03 -3.66
C ARG A 89 35.61 10.85 -2.40
N GLY A 90 36.70 11.16 -1.70
CA GLY A 90 36.64 11.83 -0.41
C GLY A 90 36.49 10.90 0.80
N LEU A 91 36.49 9.56 0.67
CA LEU A 91 36.65 8.68 1.83
C LEU A 91 38.09 8.75 2.39
N GLY A 92 38.29 9.66 3.34
CA GLY A 92 39.30 9.49 4.39
C GLY A 92 38.74 8.70 5.57
N GLU A 93 39.62 8.16 6.42
CA GLU A 93 39.27 7.33 7.60
C GLU A 93 38.30 8.05 8.57
N CYS A 94 38.30 9.38 8.58
CA CYS A 94 37.53 10.21 9.51
C CYS A 94 36.01 10.29 9.25
N TYR A 95 35.50 9.91 8.07
CA TYR A 95 34.08 10.10 7.72
C TYR A 95 33.17 8.93 8.05
N ILE A 96 33.75 7.81 8.53
CA ILE A 96 33.00 6.60 8.88
C ILE A 96 31.96 6.88 9.98
N ASN A 97 32.17 7.90 10.83
CA ASN A 97 31.26 8.26 11.93
C ASN A 97 30.50 9.59 11.76
N VAL A 98 30.42 10.15 10.54
CA VAL A 98 29.75 11.44 10.29
C VAL A 98 28.35 11.22 9.72
N MET A 99 27.33 11.79 10.36
CA MET A 99 25.96 11.74 9.86
C MET A 99 25.74 12.78 8.76
N MET A 100 24.93 12.45 7.74
CA MET A 100 24.71 13.33 6.59
C MET A 100 24.13 14.70 7.01
N LYS A 101 23.27 14.74 8.03
CA LYS A 101 22.74 15.99 8.63
C LYS A 101 23.85 16.94 9.15
N GLU A 102 24.95 16.39 9.67
CA GLU A 102 26.07 17.14 10.25
C GLU A 102 26.96 17.70 9.14
N PHE A 103 27.20 16.89 8.11
CA PHE A 103 27.84 17.33 6.88
C PHE A 103 27.07 18.49 6.23
N LEU A 104 25.76 18.34 5.99
CA LEU A 104 24.91 19.38 5.40
C LEU A 104 24.94 20.70 6.19
N SER A 105 25.10 20.63 7.52
CA SER A 105 25.18 21.79 8.41
C SER A 105 26.54 22.51 8.37
N SER A 106 27.62 21.83 7.98
CA SER A 106 28.98 22.39 7.94
C SER A 106 29.93 21.61 7.01
N PRO A 107 29.71 21.61 5.68
CA PRO A 107 30.44 20.72 4.77
C PRO A 107 31.97 20.92 4.80
N ASN A 108 32.40 22.19 4.90
CA ASN A 108 33.80 22.62 4.95
C ASN A 108 34.58 22.09 6.17
N LYS A 109 33.90 21.63 7.24
CA LYS A 109 34.58 20.99 8.40
C LYS A 109 35.08 19.59 8.08
N PHE A 110 34.45 18.95 7.10
CA PHE A 110 34.70 17.57 6.73
C PHE A 110 35.60 17.54 5.50
N ILE A 111 35.12 18.03 4.35
CA ILE A 111 35.88 17.98 3.10
C ILE A 111 36.66 19.28 2.92
N LYS A 112 37.99 19.17 2.84
CA LYS A 112 38.93 20.29 2.59
C LYS A 112 39.25 20.52 1.11
N ASP A 113 38.97 19.55 0.26
CA ASP A 113 39.08 19.68 -1.19
C ASP A 113 37.92 20.53 -1.71
N GLU A 114 38.21 21.78 -2.07
CA GLU A 114 37.21 22.74 -2.52
C GLU A 114 36.54 22.31 -3.84
N VAL A 115 37.28 21.68 -4.76
CA VAL A 115 36.77 21.23 -6.06
C VAL A 115 35.81 20.06 -5.89
N LEU A 116 36.19 19.07 -5.08
CA LEU A 116 35.31 17.96 -4.71
C LEU A 116 34.06 18.47 -3.97
N LEU A 117 34.25 19.40 -3.04
CA LEU A 117 33.15 19.91 -2.23
C LEU A 117 32.14 20.74 -3.05
N ASP A 118 32.60 21.55 -4.00
CA ASP A 118 31.70 22.29 -4.88
C ASP A 118 31.01 21.37 -5.90
N THR A 119 31.69 20.33 -6.37
CA THR A 119 31.07 19.25 -7.15
C THR A 119 29.95 18.55 -6.36
N ILE A 120 30.18 18.28 -5.07
CA ILE A 120 29.14 17.71 -4.18
C ILE A 120 27.98 18.69 -4.01
N LYS A 121 28.25 19.97 -3.70
CA LYS A 121 27.20 21.00 -3.51
C LYS A 121 26.33 21.21 -4.75
N ALA A 122 26.92 21.11 -5.94
CA ALA A 122 26.25 21.24 -7.22
C ALA A 122 25.42 20.00 -7.61
N SER A 123 25.64 18.84 -6.99
CA SER A 123 24.90 17.61 -7.31
C SER A 123 23.43 17.69 -6.89
N SER A 124 22.54 17.11 -7.71
CA SER A 124 21.10 17.00 -7.41
C SER A 124 20.85 16.26 -6.10
N SER A 125 21.54 15.15 -5.85
CA SER A 125 21.37 14.33 -4.65
C SER A 125 21.74 15.07 -3.36
N HIS A 126 22.74 15.97 -3.40
CA HIS A 126 23.03 16.85 -2.27
C HIS A 126 21.95 17.93 -2.10
N GLN A 127 21.48 18.55 -3.19
CA GLN A 127 20.44 19.60 -3.14
C GLN A 127 19.11 19.05 -2.61
N GLU A 128 18.71 17.86 -3.05
CA GLU A 128 17.54 17.14 -2.55
C GLU A 128 17.65 16.87 -1.05
N LEU A 129 18.76 16.25 -0.59
CA LEU A 129 18.98 15.97 0.83
C LEU A 129 19.06 17.24 1.68
N LYS A 130 19.65 18.32 1.15
CA LYS A 130 19.70 19.62 1.83
C LYS A 130 18.29 20.16 2.04
N LYS A 131 17.45 20.19 0.99
CA LYS A 131 16.04 20.59 1.09
C LYS A 131 15.26 19.69 2.05
N GLU A 132 15.47 18.37 1.97
CA GLU A 132 14.82 17.41 2.87
C GLU A 132 15.15 17.71 4.34
N CYS A 133 16.42 18.06 4.61
CA CYS A 133 16.96 18.44 5.92
C CYS A 133 16.41 19.78 6.43
N GLU A 134 16.32 20.80 5.57
CA GLU A 134 15.67 22.08 5.88
C GLU A 134 14.20 21.87 6.27
N GLU A 135 13.45 21.10 5.49
CA GLU A 135 12.06 20.71 5.83
C GLU A 135 11.97 19.95 7.17
N TYR A 136 12.94 19.07 7.47
CA TYR A 136 12.99 18.35 8.74
C TYR A 136 13.19 19.29 9.94
N TYR A 137 14.06 20.30 9.84
CA TYR A 137 14.23 21.29 10.90
C TYR A 137 12.98 22.18 11.08
N VAL A 138 12.32 22.58 9.99
CA VAL A 138 11.02 23.28 10.03
C VAL A 138 9.93 22.45 10.72
N LEU A 139 10.00 21.12 10.63
CA LEU A 139 9.09 20.21 11.33
C LEU A 139 9.50 19.91 12.79
N LEU A 140 10.78 20.08 13.16
CA LEU A 140 11.23 19.90 14.54
C LEU A 140 10.76 21.01 15.47
N GLU A 141 10.78 22.28 15.05
CA GLU A 141 10.37 23.41 15.88
C GLU A 141 8.94 23.25 16.49
N PRO A 142 7.89 22.92 15.72
CA PRO A 142 6.57 22.65 16.30
C PRO A 142 6.52 21.38 17.15
N LEU A 143 7.38 20.39 16.90
CA LEU A 143 7.46 19.18 17.73
C LEU A 143 8.07 19.45 19.12
N TYR A 144 9.03 20.37 19.23
CA TYR A 144 9.52 20.83 20.53
C TYR A 144 8.40 21.55 21.30
N LYS A 145 7.71 22.50 20.66
CA LYS A 145 6.55 23.19 21.27
C LYS A 145 5.46 22.22 21.75
N LEU A 146 5.16 21.19 20.97
CA LEU A 146 4.22 20.13 21.36
C LEU A 146 4.76 19.28 22.51
N SER A 147 6.07 19.04 22.58
CA SER A 147 6.70 18.32 23.71
C SER A 147 6.65 19.14 25.01
N ASP A 148 6.82 20.47 24.91
CA ASP A 148 6.68 21.42 26.03
C ASP A 148 5.22 21.48 26.55
N GLU A 149 4.23 21.35 25.65
CA GLU A 149 2.81 21.18 26.01
C GLU A 149 2.43 19.70 26.35
N HIS A 150 3.41 18.80 26.50
CA HIS A 150 3.27 17.37 26.80
C HIS A 150 2.43 16.54 25.79
N ILE A 151 2.30 16.99 24.56
CA ILE A 151 1.52 16.35 23.48
C ILE A 151 2.39 15.35 22.70
N PHE A 152 2.56 14.15 23.27
CA PHE A 152 3.44 13.12 22.69
C PHE A 152 2.77 12.14 21.71
N THR A 153 1.46 11.91 21.82
CA THR A 153 0.75 10.85 21.05
C THR A 153 -0.55 11.35 20.43
N LEU A 154 -1.13 10.56 19.52
CA LEU A 154 -2.43 10.87 18.92
C LEU A 154 -3.59 10.94 19.94
N SER A 155 -3.53 10.20 21.05
CA SER A 155 -4.45 10.41 22.19
C SER A 155 -4.34 11.83 22.74
N HIS A 156 -3.13 12.31 23.05
CA HIS A 156 -2.95 13.67 23.54
C HIS A 156 -3.38 14.72 22.49
N TRP A 157 -3.13 14.44 21.21
CA TRP A 157 -3.59 15.29 20.11
C TRP A 157 -5.12 15.39 20.02
N ARG A 158 -5.88 14.33 20.35
CA ARG A 158 -7.35 14.35 20.36
C ARG A 158 -7.85 15.52 21.20
N ASP A 159 -7.41 15.58 22.46
CA ASP A 159 -7.91 16.49 23.49
C ASP A 159 -7.21 17.86 23.46
N PHE A 160 -6.12 17.99 22.70
CA PHE A 160 -5.38 19.25 22.55
C PHE A 160 -6.24 20.34 21.89
N LYS A 161 -6.47 21.44 22.62
CA LYS A 161 -7.34 22.55 22.18
C LYS A 161 -6.63 23.56 21.28
N LYS A 162 -5.35 23.85 21.52
CA LYS A 162 -4.59 24.90 20.82
C LYS A 162 -4.02 24.46 19.47
N LYS A 163 -4.75 23.65 18.69
CA LYS A 163 -4.24 23.08 17.43
C LYS A 163 -3.76 24.14 16.43
N ASP A 164 -4.25 25.36 16.51
CA ASP A 164 -3.86 26.49 15.65
C ASP A 164 -2.48 27.10 15.96
N THR A 165 -1.86 26.80 17.12
CA THR A 165 -0.48 27.26 17.41
C THR A 165 0.59 26.43 16.70
N VAL A 166 0.21 25.26 16.18
CA VAL A 166 1.09 24.31 15.51
C VAL A 166 1.24 24.67 14.04
N THR A 167 2.48 24.65 13.54
CA THR A 167 2.81 24.88 12.12
C THR A 167 1.83 24.12 11.21
N PRO A 168 1.16 24.77 10.24
CA PRO A 168 0.10 24.17 9.44
C PRO A 168 0.46 22.83 8.79
N LEU A 169 1.72 22.67 8.36
CA LEU A 169 2.25 21.44 7.76
C LEU A 169 2.26 20.26 8.74
N ALA A 170 2.79 20.46 9.95
CA ALA A 170 2.81 19.43 11.00
C ALA A 170 1.38 19.08 11.42
N ARG A 171 0.54 20.10 11.66
CA ARG A 171 -0.88 19.94 11.97
C ARG A 171 -1.64 19.12 10.91
N ALA A 172 -1.39 19.38 9.63
CA ALA A 172 -2.02 18.66 8.52
C ALA A 172 -1.62 17.17 8.51
N LYS A 173 -0.34 16.84 8.72
CA LYS A 173 0.13 15.45 8.87
C LYS A 173 -0.57 14.72 10.02
N ILE A 174 -0.60 15.33 11.21
CA ILE A 174 -1.19 14.71 12.40
C ILE A 174 -2.70 14.50 12.21
N ASN A 175 -3.41 15.49 11.66
CA ASN A 175 -4.84 15.38 11.36
C ASN A 175 -5.13 14.34 10.26
N LYS A 176 -4.25 14.15 9.28
CA LYS A 176 -4.38 13.09 8.26
C LYS A 176 -4.33 11.71 8.92
N ALA A 177 -3.30 11.45 9.75
CA ALA A 177 -3.15 10.19 10.48
C ALA A 177 -4.34 9.93 11.42
N TYR A 178 -4.74 10.94 12.21
CA TYR A 178 -5.90 10.87 13.09
C TYR A 178 -7.21 10.54 12.32
N SER A 179 -7.40 11.13 11.14
CA SER A 179 -8.57 10.88 10.30
C SER A 179 -8.54 9.52 9.60
N GLN A 180 -7.37 8.91 9.41
CA GLN A 180 -7.27 7.52 8.95
C GLN A 180 -7.78 6.56 10.02
N ILE A 181 -7.32 6.72 11.27
CA ILE A 181 -7.75 5.87 12.40
C ILE A 181 -9.28 5.94 12.58
N LEU A 182 -9.87 7.14 12.60
CA LEU A 182 -11.32 7.28 12.76
C LEU A 182 -12.17 6.73 11.60
N ARG A 183 -11.57 6.57 10.40
CA ARG A 183 -12.24 5.87 9.30
C ARG A 183 -12.13 4.36 9.48
N GLU A 184 -10.96 3.86 9.86
CA GLU A 184 -10.76 2.42 10.08
C GLU A 184 -11.62 1.91 11.25
N GLU A 185 -11.63 2.61 12.39
CA GLU A 185 -12.48 2.28 13.56
C GLU A 185 -13.98 2.22 13.17
N ARG A 186 -14.42 3.03 12.19
CA ARG A 186 -15.79 2.97 11.66
C ARG A 186 -15.99 1.77 10.73
N TRP A 187 -15.07 1.55 9.79
CA TRP A 187 -15.16 0.43 8.85
C TRP A 187 -15.10 -0.91 9.56
N GLU A 188 -14.23 -1.08 10.56
CA GLU A 188 -14.15 -2.29 11.40
C GLU A 188 -15.48 -2.54 12.13
N ALA A 189 -16.08 -1.51 12.73
CA ALA A 189 -17.37 -1.61 13.42
C ALA A 189 -18.54 -1.91 12.47
N GLU A 190 -18.54 -1.34 11.26
CA GLU A 190 -19.56 -1.58 10.23
C GLU A 190 -19.42 -2.98 9.61
N GLU A 191 -18.20 -3.46 9.39
CA GLU A 191 -17.92 -4.83 8.95
C GLU A 191 -18.23 -5.87 10.02
N GLU A 192 -17.96 -5.59 11.31
CA GLU A 192 -18.38 -6.47 12.40
C GLU A 192 -19.91 -6.55 12.48
N ALA A 193 -20.61 -5.41 12.49
CA ALA A 193 -22.07 -5.38 12.44
C ALA A 193 -22.65 -6.06 11.18
N SER A 194 -21.96 -5.98 10.04
CA SER A 194 -22.31 -6.70 8.80
C SER A 194 -22.13 -8.21 8.95
N ARG A 195 -21.06 -8.66 9.61
CA ARG A 195 -20.79 -10.08 9.91
C ARG A 195 -21.79 -10.63 10.93
N GLU A 196 -22.07 -9.92 12.01
CA GLU A 196 -23.13 -10.25 12.98
C GLU A 196 -24.50 -10.36 12.30
N ARG A 197 -24.89 -9.39 11.47
CA ARG A 197 -26.17 -9.44 10.72
C ARG A 197 -26.26 -10.64 9.78
N LYS A 198 -25.18 -10.97 9.07
CA LYS A 198 -25.12 -12.16 8.20
C LYS A 198 -25.25 -13.45 9.01
N GLN A 199 -24.55 -13.54 10.14
CA GLN A 199 -24.60 -14.69 11.05
C GLN A 199 -26.01 -14.88 11.64
N LEU A 200 -26.62 -13.82 12.16
CA LEU A 200 -28.00 -13.84 12.64
C LEU A 200 -29.00 -14.25 11.54
N GLY A 201 -28.80 -13.80 10.30
CA GLY A 201 -29.61 -14.24 9.16
C GLY A 201 -29.51 -15.74 8.88
N ILE A 202 -28.31 -16.32 8.98
CA ILE A 202 -28.07 -17.77 8.83
C ILE A 202 -28.74 -18.55 9.96
N GLU A 203 -28.60 -18.09 11.20
CA GLU A 203 -29.21 -18.71 12.39
C GLU A 203 -30.74 -18.68 12.33
N VAL A 204 -31.34 -17.53 12.02
CA VAL A 204 -32.78 -17.37 11.85
C VAL A 204 -33.32 -18.24 10.72
N SER A 205 -32.65 -18.29 9.56
CA SER A 205 -33.01 -19.20 8.46
C SER A 205 -32.97 -20.67 8.90
N THR A 206 -31.97 -21.06 9.70
CA THR A 206 -31.80 -22.42 10.21
C THR A 206 -32.92 -22.79 11.19
N TRP A 207 -33.27 -21.90 12.10
CA TRP A 207 -34.36 -22.10 13.05
C TRP A 207 -35.74 -22.15 12.39
N ILE A 208 -36.01 -21.27 11.43
CA ILE A 208 -37.25 -21.27 10.63
C ILE A 208 -37.44 -22.64 9.95
N LYS A 209 -36.40 -23.16 9.29
CA LYS A 209 -36.43 -24.47 8.63
C LYS A 209 -36.68 -25.61 9.62
N ASP A 210 -36.07 -25.59 10.80
CA ASP A 210 -36.27 -26.64 11.81
C ASP A 210 -37.67 -26.59 12.45
N ALA A 211 -38.21 -25.41 12.73
CA ALA A 211 -39.57 -25.24 13.26
C ALA A 211 -40.64 -25.77 12.30
N VAL A 212 -40.50 -25.48 11.00
CA VAL A 212 -41.37 -26.00 9.94
C VAL A 212 -41.21 -27.51 9.76
N ARG A 213 -39.98 -28.03 9.74
CA ARG A 213 -39.72 -29.48 9.67
C ARG A 213 -40.34 -30.26 10.84
N ARG A 214 -40.38 -29.67 12.04
CA ARG A 214 -41.04 -30.24 13.23
C ARG A 214 -42.56 -30.08 13.22
N GLY A 215 -43.16 -29.49 12.18
CA GLY A 215 -44.61 -29.27 12.06
C GLY A 215 -45.18 -28.27 13.07
N ARG A 216 -44.33 -27.44 13.70
CA ARG A 216 -44.75 -26.54 14.80
C ARG A 216 -45.55 -25.34 14.31
N VAL A 217 -45.33 -24.90 13.07
CA VAL A 217 -45.97 -23.70 12.50
C VAL A 217 -46.52 -23.98 11.11
N ARG A 218 -47.73 -23.49 10.86
CA ARG A 218 -48.38 -23.48 9.55
C ARG A 218 -47.95 -22.21 8.81
N VAL A 219 -47.10 -22.37 7.80
CA VAL A 219 -46.35 -21.28 7.17
C VAL A 219 -47.25 -20.21 6.53
N ASN A 220 -48.25 -20.63 5.75
CA ASN A 220 -49.01 -19.80 4.79
C ASN A 220 -49.90 -18.67 5.34
N LYS A 221 -49.85 -18.36 6.64
CA LYS A 221 -50.67 -17.29 7.26
C LYS A 221 -49.97 -16.52 8.40
N VAL A 222 -48.71 -16.80 8.67
CA VAL A 222 -48.00 -16.20 9.81
C VAL A 222 -47.03 -15.12 9.32
N LYS A 223 -47.14 -13.91 9.87
CA LYS A 223 -46.16 -12.84 9.63
C LYS A 223 -44.81 -13.22 10.23
N LEU A 224 -43.72 -12.94 9.50
CA LEU A 224 -42.36 -13.29 9.91
C LEU A 224 -42.04 -12.77 11.32
N ASN A 225 -42.18 -11.46 11.58
CA ASN A 225 -41.91 -10.92 12.92
C ASN A 225 -42.76 -11.56 14.03
N TYR A 226 -44.02 -11.93 13.77
CA TYR A 226 -44.86 -12.60 14.77
C TYR A 226 -44.32 -14.00 15.10
N PHE A 227 -43.88 -14.76 14.09
CA PHE A 227 -43.18 -16.03 14.28
C PHE A 227 -41.89 -15.84 15.08
N LEU A 228 -41.05 -14.87 14.72
CA LEU A 228 -39.78 -14.59 15.41
C LEU A 228 -40.01 -14.21 16.88
N THR A 229 -41.03 -13.42 17.19
CA THR A 229 -41.41 -13.12 18.59
C THR A 229 -41.87 -14.35 19.35
N MET A 230 -42.66 -15.23 18.73
CA MET A 230 -43.30 -16.36 19.41
C MET A 230 -42.39 -17.59 19.61
N GLU A 231 -41.58 -17.93 18.60
CA GLU A 231 -40.71 -19.13 18.63
C GLU A 231 -39.23 -18.81 18.91
N LEU A 232 -38.79 -17.57 18.66
CA LEU A 232 -37.38 -17.17 18.71
C LEU A 232 -37.09 -15.99 19.64
N ASP A 233 -38.03 -15.66 20.54
CA ASP A 233 -37.85 -14.64 21.58
C ASP A 233 -37.49 -13.26 20.97
N GLY A 234 -38.04 -12.99 19.78
CA GLY A 234 -37.81 -11.76 19.02
C GLY A 234 -36.47 -11.69 18.27
N ARG A 235 -35.59 -12.71 18.36
CA ARG A 235 -34.31 -12.69 17.63
C ARG A 235 -34.54 -12.65 16.12
N GLY A 236 -33.90 -11.68 15.48
CA GLY A 236 -34.03 -11.40 14.04
C GLY A 236 -35.24 -10.57 13.63
N ALA A 237 -36.11 -10.16 14.57
CA ALA A 237 -37.22 -9.26 14.25
C ALA A 237 -36.69 -7.86 13.92
N LEU A 238 -37.14 -7.31 12.79
CA LEU A 238 -36.74 -5.99 12.27
C LEU A 238 -37.98 -5.22 11.81
N ASP A 239 -37.98 -3.89 11.93
CA ASP A 239 -39.12 -3.07 11.49
C ASP A 239 -39.46 -3.25 10.01
N ALA A 240 -38.44 -3.48 9.16
CA ALA A 240 -38.61 -3.79 7.73
C ALA A 240 -39.39 -5.09 7.47
N ASN A 241 -39.41 -6.02 8.42
CA ASN A 241 -40.00 -7.36 8.29
C ASN A 241 -41.44 -7.44 8.85
N ARG A 242 -42.07 -6.31 9.17
CA ARG A 242 -43.36 -6.25 9.88
C ARG A 242 -44.56 -6.75 9.07
N ASP A 243 -44.47 -6.68 7.74
CA ASP A 243 -45.54 -7.09 6.81
C ASP A 243 -45.17 -8.30 5.95
N VAL A 244 -43.93 -8.77 6.03
CA VAL A 244 -43.41 -9.96 5.34
C VAL A 244 -44.06 -11.24 5.90
N LEU A 245 -44.53 -12.12 5.02
CA LEU A 245 -45.08 -13.42 5.39
C LEU A 245 -43.99 -14.48 5.51
N LEU A 246 -44.16 -15.43 6.44
CA LEU A 246 -43.22 -16.54 6.64
C LEU A 246 -43.13 -17.46 5.40
N GLU A 247 -44.14 -17.45 4.52
CA GLU A 247 -44.14 -18.24 3.28
C GLU A 247 -43.23 -17.69 2.19
N GLU A 248 -42.78 -16.43 2.27
CA GLU A 248 -41.84 -15.83 1.30
C GLU A 248 -40.41 -16.42 1.41
N PHE A 249 -40.17 -17.32 2.37
CA PHE A 249 -38.86 -17.94 2.66
C PHE A 249 -38.80 -19.44 2.29
N PHE A 250 -39.82 -19.98 1.62
CA PHE A 250 -39.98 -21.41 1.29
C PHE A 250 -40.39 -21.65 -0.17
#